data_AF-A0A0Q9Q7L1-F1
#
_entry.id   AF-A0A0Q9Q7L1-F1
#
_cell.length_a   1.000
_cell.length_b   1.000
_cell.length_c   1.000
_cell.angle_alpha   90.00
_cell.angle_beta   90.00
_cell.angle_gamma   90.00
#
_symmetry.space_group_name_H-M   'P 1'
#
loop_
_entity.id
_entity.type
_entity.pdbx_description
1 polymer ?
#
loop_
_entity_poly.entity_id
_entity_poly.type
_entity_poly.pdbx_seq_one_letter_code
_entity_poly.pdbx_strand_id
1 'polypeptide(L)' 'MTMLHIDLDNVTTQRLLQIAQSHCKLALEHSKANTLPNRREAIRAEIGRLRMEREALIASFMQEDVK' A
#
# COMPACT_ATOMS: atom_id res chain seq x y z
N MET A 1 9.90 15.36 -5.98
CA MET A 1 9.70 13.94 -5.61
C MET A 1 10.98 13.50 -4.93
N THR A 2 10.98 13.43 -3.61
CA THR A 2 12.19 13.13 -2.82
C THR A 2 12.48 11.64 -2.95
N MET A 3 13.65 11.26 -3.51
CA MET A 3 14.11 9.88 -3.42
C MET A 3 14.58 9.64 -2.00
N LEU A 4 13.88 8.78 -1.27
CA LEU A 4 14.34 8.23 -0.01
C LEU A 4 15.25 7.05 -0.34
N HIS A 5 16.50 7.08 0.12
CA HIS A 5 17.35 5.90 0.12
C HIS A 5 16.94 5.06 1.31
N ILE A 6 16.21 3.97 1.06
CA ILE A 6 15.74 3.04 2.09
C ILE A 6 16.40 1.71 1.80
N ASP A 7 17.28 1.25 2.70
CA ASP A 7 17.82 -0.11 2.66
C ASP A 7 16.73 -1.07 3.15
N LEU A 8 16.05 -1.71 2.21
CA LEU A 8 14.95 -2.63 2.47
C LEU A 8 15.46 -4.08 2.47
N ASP A 9 15.18 -4.81 3.53
CA ASP A 9 15.40 -6.26 3.53
C ASP A 9 14.42 -6.97 2.55
N ASN A 10 14.74 -8.22 2.21
CA ASN A 10 13.93 -9.00 1.27
C ASN A 10 12.48 -9.20 1.76
N VAL A 11 12.29 -9.32 3.08
CA VAL A 11 10.98 -9.56 3.69
C VAL A 11 10.09 -8.33 3.51
N THR A 12 10.63 -7.15 3.79
CA THR A 12 9.92 -5.87 3.65
C THR A 12 9.67 -5.54 2.19
N THR A 13 10.65 -5.79 1.32
CA THR A 13 10.48 -5.62 -0.13
C THR A 13 9.31 -6.47 -0.63
N GLN A 14 9.23 -7.73 -0.19
CA GLN A 14 8.12 -8.61 -0.53
C GLN A 14 6.79 -8.11 0.03
N ARG A 15 6.77 -7.60 1.26
CA ARG A 15 5.57 -7.02 1.90
C ARG A 15 5.05 -5.79 1.13
N LEU A 16 5.94 -4.86 0.78
CA LEU A 16 5.60 -3.67 0.00
C LEU A 16 5.08 -4.05 -1.39
N LEU A 17 5.69 -5.05 -2.02
CA LEU A 17 5.23 -5.57 -3.31
C LEU A 17 3.81 -6.16 -3.21
N GLN A 18 3.51 -6.93 -2.15
CA GLN A 18 2.18 -7.49 -1.91
C GLN A 18 1.13 -6.39 -1.71
N ILE A 19 1.46 -5.33 -0.97
CA ILE A 19 0.59 -4.16 -0.78
C ILE A 19 0.32 -3.49 -2.12
N ALA A 20 1.36 -3.26 -2.93
CA ALA A 20 1.23 -2.63 -4.25
C ALA A 20 0.37 -3.48 -5.20
N GLN A 21 0.59 -4.80 -5.25
CA GLN A 21 -0.21 -5.70 -6.07
C GLN A 21 -1.69 -5.71 -5.65
N SER A 22 -1.97 -5.76 -4.35
CA SER A 22 -3.34 -5.71 -3.82
C SER A 22 -4.01 -4.39 -4.14
N HIS A 23 -3.30 -3.27 -3.97
CA HIS A 23 -3.79 -1.94 -4.33
C HIS A 23 -4.18 -1.87 -5.80
N CYS A 24 -3.30 -2.30 -6.72
CA CYS A 24 -3.56 -2.27 -8.15
C CYS A 24 -4.78 -3.13 -8.52
N LYS A 25 -4.90 -4.34 -7.96
CA LYS A 25 -6.07 -5.22 -8.20
C LYS A 25 -7.37 -4.54 -7.78
N LEU A 26 -7.39 -3.93 -6.61
CA LEU A 26 -8.56 -3.23 -6.07
C LEU A 26 -8.90 -1.97 -6.89
N ALA A 27 -7.90 -1.18 -7.28
CA ALA A 27 -8.10 -0.01 -8.12
C ALA A 27 -8.70 -0.38 -9.48
N LEU A 28 -8.20 -1.46 -10.09
CA LEU A 28 -8.77 -2.01 -11.33
C LEU A 28 -10.21 -2.44 -11.12
N GLU A 29 -10.52 -3.19 -10.04
CA GLU A 29 -11.89 -3.57 -9.73
C GLU A 29 -12.81 -2.35 -9.53
N HIS A 30 -12.37 -1.34 -8.78
CA HIS A 30 -13.15 -0.11 -8.54
C HIS A 30 -13.50 0.61 -9.85
N SER A 31 -12.59 0.61 -10.82
CA SER A 31 -12.80 1.24 -12.14
C SER A 31 -13.78 0.50 -13.06
N LYS A 32 -14.13 -0.77 -12.77
CA LYS A 32 -15.06 -1.52 -13.61
C LYS A 32 -16.48 -0.96 -13.49
N ALA A 33 -17.18 -0.90 -14.63
CA ALA A 33 -18.55 -0.40 -14.72
C ALA A 33 -19.56 -1.25 -13.94
N ASN A 34 -19.32 -2.57 -13.85
CA ASN A 34 -20.19 -3.53 -13.18
C ASN A 34 -19.92 -3.68 -11.67
N THR A 35 -18.93 -2.96 -11.12
CA THR A 35 -18.66 -3.01 -9.68
C THR A 35 -19.76 -2.29 -8.93
N LEU A 36 -20.46 -3.04 -8.06
CA LEU A 36 -21.58 -2.54 -7.28
C LEU A 36 -21.15 -1.39 -6.33
N PRO A 37 -22.04 -0.42 -6.03
CA PRO A 37 -21.72 0.72 -5.17
C PRO A 37 -21.20 0.33 -3.78
N ASN A 38 -21.82 -0.65 -3.13
CA ASN A 38 -21.38 -1.17 -1.83
C ASN A 38 -19.97 -1.78 -1.91
N ARG A 39 -19.65 -2.47 -3.02
CA ARG A 39 -18.31 -3.01 -3.25
C ARG A 39 -17.30 -1.90 -3.49
N ARG A 40 -17.65 -0.83 -4.21
CA ARG A 40 -16.76 0.34 -4.38
C ARG A 40 -16.40 0.98 -3.05
N GLU A 41 -17.35 1.10 -2.13
CA GLU A 41 -17.07 1.63 -0.78
C GLU A 41 -16.15 0.70 0.01
N ALA A 42 -16.40 -0.61 -0.03
CA ALA A 42 -15.51 -1.59 0.58
C ALA A 42 -14.08 -1.53 -0.01
N ILE A 43 -13.96 -1.33 -1.32
CA ILE A 43 -12.66 -1.15 -1.99
C ILE A 43 -11.95 0.11 -1.50
N ARG A 44 -12.65 1.25 -1.34
CA ARG A 44 -12.04 2.48 -0.81
C ARG A 44 -11.48 2.26 0.59
N ALA A 45 -12.25 1.62 1.46
CA ALA A 45 -11.80 1.30 2.81
C ALA A 45 -10.57 0.38 2.82
N GLU A 46 -10.54 -0.64 1.95
CA GLU A 46 -9.39 -1.55 1.81
C GLU A 46 -8.15 -0.83 1.27
N ILE A 47 -8.31 0.00 0.23
CA ILE A 47 -7.22 0.84 -0.30
C ILE A 47 -6.68 1.79 0.79
N GLY A 48 -7.57 2.33 1.63
CA GLY A 48 -7.19 3.14 2.78
C GLY A 48 -6.29 2.37 3.75
N ARG A 49 -6.70 1.15 4.15
CA ARG A 49 -5.89 0.26 5.00
C ARG A 49 -4.52 -0.05 4.39
N LEU A 50 -4.47 -0.38 3.10
CA LEU A 50 -3.22 -0.66 2.40
C LEU A 50 -2.26 0.54 2.37
N ARG A 51 -2.80 1.76 2.25
CA ARG A 51 -1.99 3.00 2.33
C ARG A 51 -1.42 3.20 3.74
N MET A 52 -2.23 2.97 4.77
CA MET A 52 -1.78 3.04 6.16
C MET A 52 -0.71 1.99 6.47
N GLU A 53 -0.88 0.75 6.00
CA GLU A 53 0.13 -0.31 6.18
C GLU A 53 1.46 0.05 5.51
N ARG A 54 1.41 0.57 4.27
CA ARG A 54 2.60 1.08 3.57
C ARG A 54 3.26 2.22 4.35
N GLU A 55 2.48 3.19 4.82
CA GLU A 55 3.02 4.34 5.57
C GLU A 55 3.64 3.92 6.89
N ALA A 56 3.03 2.97 7.60
CA ALA A 56 3.61 2.39 8.81
C ALA A 56 4.94 1.66 8.53
N LEU A 57 5.00 0.88 7.45
CA LEU A 57 6.23 0.22 7.01
C LEU A 57 7.31 1.24 6.63
N ILE A 58 6.99 2.27 5.85
CA ILE A 58 7.98 3.30 5.50
C ILE A 58 8.46 4.05 6.75
N ALA A 59 7.55 4.38 7.66
CA ALA A 59 7.87 5.09 8.90
C ALA A 59 8.78 4.28 9.84
N SER A 60 8.67 2.94 9.86
CA SER A 60 9.57 2.13 10.68
C SER A 60 11.04 2.28 10.25
N PHE A 61 11.31 2.48 8.96
CA PHE A 61 12.68 2.72 8.47
C PHE A 61 13.18 4.13 8.78
N MET A 62 12.31 5.14 8.74
CA MET A 62 12.71 6.51 9.08
C MET A 62 13.07 6.69 10.56
N GLN A 63 12.66 5.76 11.44
CA GLN A 63 13.03 5.77 12.85
C GLN A 63 14.32 5.01 13.16
N GLU A 64 14.81 4.17 12.24
CA GLU A 64 16.05 3.40 12.43
C GLU A 64 17.31 4.22 12.14
N ASP A 65 17.24 5.27 11.32
CA ASP A 65 18.35 6.18 11.00
C ASP A 65 18.80 7.11 12.16
N VAL A 66 18.17 7.03 13.34
CA VAL A 66 18.42 7.92 14.50
C VAL A 66 19.10 7.18 15.67
N LYS A 67 19.72 6.02 15.44
CA LYS A 67 20.50 5.30 16.47
C LYS A 67 21.96 5.11 16.10
#